data_AF-A0A1R4KWS1-F1
#
_entry.id   AF-A0A1R4KWS1-F1
#
_cell.length_a   1.000
_cell.length_b   1.000
_cell.length_c   1.000
_cell.angle_alpha   90.00
_cell.angle_beta   90.00
_cell.angle_gamma   90.00
#
_symmetry.space_group_name_H-M   'P 1'
#
loop_
_entity.id
_entity.type
_entity.pdbx_description
1 polymer ?
#
loop_
_entity_poly.entity_id
_entity_poly.type
_entity_poly.pdbx_seq_one_letter_code
_entity_poly.pdbx_strand_id
1 'polypeptide(L)'
;MNSKENQRKTNQGVMPQILPAPVAREKGYNLYPSHFLPSGDIFTGYDSLADWMTTHAVVKIDGYVGVNWVTARTALADAFDKRGVRVNWIEMEQFLKSESELDELIAPYLGDADSVWGTNTKLALADLLVIEQLQDVKLDSSFQVNIIVGVGAALAPIQAPLVYLDLPKNELLYRMRAKSITNIGSAKIADDRTMYKRFYFVDWVVLNAHKQTLINEIAIFADTQWDNTLSWALSENIFSAMRKMATSVFRPRPWFDPGVWGGQWMKERFSPLGAEEQNLAWSFEIIAPENGVVFQSDGVLLELSFDTLMFREQQSILGEHATQFGHYFPIRFDFLDTFDGGNLSIQCHPRLSYIQKNFGEKYTQDETYYMLDCKPGAQVYLGFQEDIVAADFRQALEYSVKSNQPVAIEKYVQRFTAAKHQLFLIPSGTVHSAGKDNLVLEISATPYIFTFKMYDWLQKDAQGNPRPINIDHAFHNLDFERKGARVAEEFISVPKLLDQGQGWKVVHLPTHAEHYYDVHRLEFDSSIEVQNDNVCHILMLVEGTCIQVITADGSASEFNYAETFIIPAGARNYRLVNTTNHPVKVIKAFLKSSEQQSGLRDSYVNNQGGDGKD
;
A
#
# COMPACT_ATOMS: atom_id res chain seq x y z
N MET A 1 15.22 -35.08 11.75
CA MET A 1 14.27 -34.07 12.28
C MET A 1 14.74 -32.71 11.80
N ASN A 2 14.32 -32.26 10.63
CA ASN A 2 14.45 -30.85 10.24
C ASN A 2 13.03 -30.31 10.19
N SER A 3 12.72 -29.38 11.09
CA SER A 3 11.48 -28.62 11.10
C SER A 3 11.23 -28.07 9.71
N LYS A 4 10.00 -28.19 9.19
CA LYS A 4 9.57 -27.43 8.02
C LYS A 4 9.92 -25.97 8.28
N GLU A 5 10.94 -25.44 7.60
CA GLU A 5 11.23 -24.01 7.64
C GLU A 5 10.00 -23.32 7.06
N ASN A 6 9.33 -22.54 7.89
CA ASN A 6 8.10 -21.86 7.51
C ASN A 6 8.48 -20.79 6.46
N GLN A 7 7.95 -20.88 5.24
CA GLN A 7 8.28 -19.93 4.17
C GLN A 7 7.75 -18.51 4.46
N ARG A 8 6.79 -18.38 5.40
CA ARG A 8 6.11 -17.13 5.77
C ARG A 8 6.08 -16.98 7.29
N LYS A 9 6.24 -15.76 7.81
CA LYS A 9 6.13 -15.48 9.26
C LYS A 9 4.93 -14.59 9.52
N THR A 10 3.78 -15.25 9.64
CA THR A 10 2.47 -14.68 9.97
C THR A 10 1.54 -15.80 10.43
N ASN A 11 0.53 -15.51 11.25
CA ASN A 11 -0.54 -16.48 11.54
C ASN A 11 -1.70 -16.37 10.53
N GLN A 12 -1.65 -15.39 9.62
CA GLN A 12 -2.65 -15.20 8.59
C GLN A 12 -2.46 -16.18 7.42
N GLY A 13 -3.57 -16.74 6.93
CA GLY A 13 -3.58 -17.60 5.75
C GLY A 13 -3.13 -16.86 4.49
N VAL A 14 -2.56 -17.59 3.53
CA VAL A 14 -2.40 -17.11 2.14
C VAL A 14 -3.80 -16.93 1.55
N MET A 15 -3.96 -16.06 0.55
CA MET A 15 -5.20 -16.02 -0.23
C MET A 15 -5.59 -17.43 -0.69
N PRO A 16 -6.86 -17.83 -0.65
CA PRO A 16 -7.25 -19.07 -1.33
C PRO A 16 -6.96 -18.93 -2.83
N GLN A 17 -6.31 -19.92 -3.45
CA GLN A 17 -6.09 -19.91 -4.90
C GLN A 17 -7.41 -20.00 -5.67
N ILE A 18 -8.34 -20.81 -5.15
CA ILE A 18 -9.67 -21.00 -5.70
C ILE A 18 -10.63 -20.66 -4.58
N LEU A 19 -11.52 -19.71 -4.82
CA LEU A 19 -12.61 -19.43 -3.88
C LEU A 19 -13.40 -20.73 -3.65
N PRO A 20 -13.74 -21.05 -2.39
CA PRO A 20 -14.67 -22.15 -2.15
C PRO A 20 -15.95 -21.90 -2.96
N ALA A 21 -16.52 -22.98 -3.55
CA ALA A 21 -17.78 -22.94 -4.30
C ALA A 21 -18.81 -22.11 -3.52
N PRO A 22 -19.72 -21.36 -4.18
CA PRO A 22 -20.49 -20.29 -3.56
C PRO A 22 -21.36 -20.81 -2.41
N VAL A 23 -20.77 -20.88 -1.23
CA VAL A 23 -21.47 -20.65 0.02
C VAL A 23 -21.85 -19.18 -0.08
N ALA A 24 -23.15 -18.87 0.01
CA ALA A 24 -23.68 -17.52 -0.09
C ALA A 24 -22.69 -16.53 0.54
N ARG A 25 -22.23 -15.52 -0.23
CA ARG A 25 -21.26 -14.50 0.23
C ARG A 25 -21.52 -14.25 1.71
N GLU A 26 -20.57 -14.61 2.57
CA GLU A 26 -20.76 -14.43 4.00
C GLU A 26 -21.13 -12.96 4.23
N LYS A 27 -22.25 -12.72 4.92
CA LYS A 27 -22.67 -11.36 5.24
C LYS A 27 -21.60 -10.75 6.13
N GLY A 28 -20.90 -9.74 5.65
CA GLY A 28 -19.84 -9.09 6.41
C GLY A 28 -18.72 -8.57 5.53
N TYR A 29 -17.65 -8.11 6.16
CA TYR A 29 -16.48 -7.53 5.50
C TYR A 29 -15.80 -8.56 4.58
N ASN A 30 -15.65 -8.23 3.30
CA ASN A 30 -15.01 -9.05 2.29
C ASN A 30 -13.48 -8.85 2.31
N LEU A 31 -12.75 -9.91 2.67
CA LEU A 31 -11.27 -9.93 2.70
C LEU A 31 -10.64 -10.06 1.30
N TYR A 32 -11.35 -10.63 0.34
CA TYR A 32 -10.84 -10.91 -1.00
C TYR A 32 -11.76 -10.28 -2.07
N PRO A 33 -11.88 -8.94 -2.09
CA PRO A 33 -12.61 -8.26 -3.15
C PRO A 33 -11.96 -8.55 -4.50
N SER A 34 -12.72 -9.17 -5.41
CA SER A 34 -12.20 -9.62 -6.70
C SER A 34 -12.98 -9.04 -7.88
N HIS A 35 -12.25 -8.87 -9.00
CA HIS A 35 -12.73 -8.25 -10.23
C HIS A 35 -12.81 -9.31 -11.34
N PHE A 36 -13.99 -9.43 -11.95
CA PHE A 36 -14.31 -10.54 -12.85
C PHE A 36 -13.66 -10.42 -14.23
N LEU A 37 -13.06 -11.52 -14.67
CA LEU A 37 -12.72 -11.81 -16.06
C LEU A 37 -13.74 -12.79 -16.66
N PRO A 38 -13.85 -12.88 -18.00
CA PRO A 38 -14.56 -13.97 -18.66
C PRO A 38 -14.14 -15.37 -18.17
N SER A 39 -15.04 -16.33 -18.29
CA SER A 39 -14.79 -17.73 -17.91
C SER A 39 -13.62 -18.31 -18.73
N GLY A 40 -12.71 -19.02 -18.06
CA GLY A 40 -11.53 -19.64 -18.64
C GLY A 40 -10.30 -18.74 -18.80
N ASP A 41 -10.35 -17.48 -18.37
CA ASP A 41 -9.27 -16.51 -18.61
C ASP A 41 -8.16 -16.52 -17.55
N ILE A 42 -8.34 -17.25 -16.44
CA ILE A 42 -7.30 -17.49 -15.43
C ILE A 42 -7.02 -18.99 -15.33
N PHE A 43 -5.76 -19.34 -15.56
CA PHE A 43 -5.23 -20.70 -15.53
C PHE A 43 -4.49 -20.97 -14.22
N THR A 44 -4.32 -22.25 -13.86
CA THR A 44 -3.59 -22.65 -12.65
C THR A 44 -2.46 -23.63 -12.94
N GLY A 45 -1.42 -23.55 -12.13
CA GLY A 45 -0.32 -24.50 -12.08
C GLY A 45 0.77 -24.31 -13.15
N TYR A 46 1.98 -24.78 -12.82
CA TYR A 46 3.14 -24.72 -13.70
C TYR A 46 3.00 -25.60 -14.95
N ASP A 47 2.23 -26.69 -14.87
CA ASP A 47 1.97 -27.55 -16.04
C ASP A 47 1.25 -26.79 -17.16
N SER A 48 0.19 -26.03 -16.85
CA SER A 48 -0.56 -25.26 -17.87
C SER A 48 0.26 -24.09 -18.43
N LEU A 49 1.09 -23.45 -17.60
CA LEU A 49 2.01 -22.42 -18.06
C LEU A 49 3.08 -23.03 -18.99
N ALA A 50 3.63 -24.19 -18.65
CA ALA A 50 4.58 -24.90 -19.49
C ALA A 50 3.96 -25.28 -20.84
N ASP A 51 2.69 -25.72 -20.88
CA ASP A 51 1.99 -25.98 -22.15
C ASP A 51 2.03 -24.76 -23.08
N TRP A 52 1.70 -23.57 -22.56
CA TRP A 52 1.81 -22.34 -23.33
C TRP A 52 3.25 -22.05 -23.77
N MET A 53 4.22 -22.23 -22.87
CA MET A 53 5.63 -21.96 -23.16
C MET A 53 6.20 -22.89 -24.25
N THR A 54 5.77 -24.14 -24.33
CA THR A 54 6.23 -25.08 -25.37
C THR A 54 5.84 -24.68 -26.80
N THR A 55 4.91 -23.73 -26.95
CA THR A 55 4.55 -23.17 -28.26
C THR A 55 5.57 -22.15 -28.79
N HIS A 56 6.60 -21.82 -28.00
CA HIS A 56 7.62 -20.84 -28.31
C HIS A 56 9.03 -21.44 -28.23
N ALA A 57 9.90 -21.09 -29.17
CA ALA A 57 11.31 -21.52 -29.14
C ALA A 57 12.14 -20.79 -28.07
N VAL A 58 11.69 -19.60 -27.66
CA VAL A 58 12.34 -18.77 -26.64
C VAL A 58 11.27 -18.12 -25.78
N VAL A 59 11.46 -18.11 -24.46
CA VAL A 59 10.59 -17.42 -23.49
C VAL A 59 11.44 -16.65 -22.49
N LYS A 60 11.03 -15.43 -22.14
CA LYS A 60 11.60 -14.66 -21.01
C LYS A 60 10.68 -14.79 -19.80
N ILE A 61 11.24 -15.07 -18.63
CA ILE A 61 10.54 -15.08 -17.35
C ILE A 61 11.20 -14.03 -16.46
N ASP A 62 10.61 -12.84 -16.41
CA ASP A 62 11.03 -11.78 -15.49
C ASP A 62 10.09 -11.75 -14.28
N GLY A 63 10.39 -10.96 -13.26
CA GLY A 63 9.55 -10.91 -12.07
C GLY A 63 10.10 -10.04 -10.96
N TYR A 64 9.36 -10.05 -9.85
CA TYR A 64 9.64 -9.21 -8.70
C TYR A 64 10.56 -9.89 -7.68
N VAL A 65 11.15 -9.11 -6.77
CA VAL A 65 11.89 -9.67 -5.63
C VAL A 65 10.94 -10.36 -4.66
N GLY A 66 11.42 -11.43 -4.02
CA GLY A 66 10.62 -12.28 -3.12
C GLY A 66 9.93 -13.46 -3.82
N VAL A 67 9.87 -13.48 -5.16
CA VAL A 67 9.52 -14.69 -5.93
C VAL A 67 10.51 -15.80 -5.57
N ASN A 68 10.00 -17.00 -5.29
CA ASN A 68 10.85 -18.16 -5.05
C ASN A 68 11.28 -18.75 -6.39
N TRP A 69 12.34 -18.19 -6.96
CA TRP A 69 12.87 -18.57 -8.27
C TRP A 69 13.29 -20.05 -8.34
N VAL A 70 13.84 -20.60 -7.25
CA VAL A 70 14.21 -22.02 -7.18
C VAL A 70 12.98 -22.92 -7.32
N THR A 71 11.91 -22.61 -6.59
CA THR A 71 10.64 -23.34 -6.69
C THR A 71 10.04 -23.21 -8.10
N ALA A 72 9.93 -21.99 -8.63
CA ALA A 72 9.34 -21.76 -9.94
C ALA A 72 10.12 -22.49 -11.05
N ARG A 73 11.45 -22.39 -11.04
CA ARG A 73 12.34 -23.08 -11.99
C ARG A 73 12.20 -24.59 -11.87
N THR A 74 12.19 -25.13 -10.66
CA THR A 74 12.08 -26.58 -10.42
C THR A 74 10.74 -27.11 -10.91
N ALA A 75 9.63 -26.45 -10.55
CA ALA A 75 8.29 -26.87 -10.98
C ALA A 75 8.09 -26.79 -12.50
N LEU A 76 8.66 -25.76 -13.16
CA LEU A 76 8.66 -25.68 -14.63
C LEU A 76 9.54 -26.77 -15.26
N ALA A 77 10.73 -27.03 -14.73
CA ALA A 77 11.60 -28.12 -15.21
C ALA A 77 10.87 -29.48 -15.14
N ASP A 78 10.23 -29.78 -14.02
CA ASP A 78 9.40 -30.98 -13.86
C ASP A 78 8.27 -31.03 -14.90
N ALA A 79 7.62 -29.90 -15.17
CA ALA A 79 6.56 -29.80 -16.18
C ALA A 79 7.10 -30.04 -17.61
N PHE A 80 8.29 -29.54 -17.95
CA PHE A 80 8.92 -29.79 -19.25
C PHE A 80 9.41 -31.24 -19.39
N ASP A 81 9.96 -31.83 -18.33
CA ASP A 81 10.42 -33.22 -18.31
C ASP A 81 9.26 -34.19 -18.54
N LYS A 82 8.09 -33.96 -17.92
CA LYS A 82 6.86 -34.72 -18.19
C LYS A 82 6.44 -34.69 -19.67
N ARG A 83 6.81 -33.64 -20.39
CA ARG A 83 6.50 -33.43 -21.82
C ARG A 83 7.62 -33.90 -22.75
N GLY A 84 8.74 -34.38 -22.21
CA GLY A 84 9.93 -34.75 -22.99
C GLY A 84 10.55 -33.56 -23.75
N VAL A 85 10.36 -32.34 -23.24
CA VAL A 85 10.87 -31.12 -23.87
C VAL A 85 12.23 -30.77 -23.29
N ARG A 86 13.27 -30.72 -24.14
CA ARG A 86 14.60 -30.28 -23.72
C ARG A 86 14.65 -28.75 -23.65
N VAL A 87 14.98 -28.24 -22.47
CA VAL A 87 15.06 -26.80 -22.19
C VAL A 87 16.49 -26.36 -21.89
N ASN A 88 16.93 -25.28 -22.54
CA ASN A 88 18.13 -24.56 -22.16
C ASN A 88 17.75 -23.45 -21.17
N TRP A 89 18.36 -23.45 -19.98
CA TRP A 89 18.09 -22.48 -18.93
C TRP A 89 19.21 -21.44 -18.88
N ILE A 90 18.85 -20.17 -18.98
CA ILE A 90 19.74 -19.02 -18.88
C ILE A 90 19.30 -18.23 -17.64
N GLU A 91 20.01 -18.44 -16.54
CA GLU A 91 19.66 -17.86 -15.23
C GLU A 91 20.22 -16.44 -15.11
N MET A 92 19.38 -15.47 -14.79
CA MET A 92 19.80 -14.07 -14.65
C MET A 92 20.81 -13.83 -13.53
N GLU A 93 20.87 -14.73 -12.55
CA GLU A 93 21.85 -14.68 -11.45
C GLU A 93 23.30 -14.61 -11.97
N GLN A 94 23.61 -15.25 -13.09
CA GLN A 94 24.96 -15.24 -13.66
C GLN A 94 25.38 -13.87 -14.22
N PHE A 95 24.44 -12.95 -14.43
CA PHE A 95 24.68 -11.60 -14.95
C PHE A 95 24.58 -10.52 -13.87
N LEU A 96 24.30 -10.87 -12.61
CA LEU A 96 24.35 -9.91 -11.51
C LEU A 96 25.80 -9.51 -11.24
N LYS A 97 26.00 -8.24 -10.89
CA LYS A 97 27.27 -7.80 -10.29
C LYS A 97 27.51 -8.58 -9.00
N SER A 98 28.77 -8.70 -8.59
CA SER A 98 29.09 -9.38 -7.33
C SER A 98 28.46 -8.67 -6.14
N GLU A 99 28.22 -9.41 -5.04
CA GLU A 99 27.63 -8.85 -3.81
C GLU A 99 28.38 -7.61 -3.32
N SER A 100 29.72 -7.61 -3.40
CA SER A 100 30.56 -6.46 -3.02
C SER A 100 30.35 -5.24 -3.92
N GLU A 101 30.25 -5.43 -5.23
CA GLU A 101 29.99 -4.33 -6.17
C GLU A 101 28.58 -3.76 -5.97
N LEU A 102 27.60 -4.63 -5.69
CA LEU A 102 26.24 -4.21 -5.38
C LEU A 102 26.19 -3.41 -4.08
N ASP A 103 26.85 -3.88 -3.02
CA ASP A 103 26.91 -3.18 -1.73
C ASP A 103 27.54 -1.80 -1.88
N GLU A 104 28.63 -1.66 -2.64
CA GLU A 104 29.24 -0.36 -2.95
C GLU A 104 28.31 0.56 -3.75
N LEU A 105 27.60 0.00 -4.74
CA LEU A 105 26.70 0.75 -5.61
C LEU A 105 25.48 1.30 -4.85
N ILE A 106 24.94 0.54 -3.90
CA ILE A 106 23.73 0.90 -3.17
C ILE A 106 24.01 1.68 -1.87
N ALA A 107 25.23 1.58 -1.31
CA ALA A 107 25.60 2.23 -0.06
C ALA A 107 25.20 3.72 0.06
N PRO A 108 25.31 4.56 -1.00
CA PRO A 108 24.88 5.96 -0.94
C PRO A 108 23.40 6.19 -0.61
N TYR A 109 22.55 5.18 -0.79
CA TYR A 109 21.10 5.27 -0.63
C TYR A 109 20.58 4.67 0.68
N LEU A 110 21.41 3.94 1.43
CA LEU A 110 20.97 3.21 2.63
C LEU A 110 21.07 4.02 3.93
N GLY A 111 21.65 5.22 3.90
CA GLY A 111 21.82 6.07 5.08
C GLY A 111 22.59 5.37 6.21
N ASP A 112 22.33 5.77 7.45
CA ASP A 112 22.99 5.19 8.64
C ASP A 112 22.56 3.74 8.90
N ALA A 113 23.50 2.90 9.30
CA ALA A 113 23.24 1.47 9.55
C ALA A 113 22.18 1.21 10.63
N ASP A 114 22.14 2.04 11.67
CA ASP A 114 21.19 1.94 12.78
C ASP A 114 19.84 2.64 12.51
N SER A 115 19.73 3.33 11.38
CA SER A 115 18.52 4.00 10.95
C SER A 115 17.67 3.09 10.07
N VAL A 116 16.34 3.27 10.16
CA VAL A 116 15.37 2.70 9.21
C VAL A 116 15.28 3.52 7.92
N TRP A 117 15.90 4.70 7.89
CA TRP A 117 15.80 5.65 6.79
C TRP A 117 16.95 5.53 5.80
N GLY A 118 16.61 5.67 4.52
CA GLY A 118 17.52 5.83 3.39
C GLY A 118 17.00 6.91 2.45
N THR A 119 17.46 6.93 1.20
CA THR A 119 17.02 7.87 0.17
C THR A 119 16.71 7.10 -1.10
N ASN A 120 15.61 7.43 -1.79
CA ASN A 120 15.23 6.75 -3.03
C ASN A 120 16.38 6.75 -4.04
N THR A 121 16.70 5.58 -4.55
CA THR A 121 17.80 5.40 -5.50
C THR A 121 17.53 6.08 -6.84
N LYS A 122 18.60 6.48 -7.52
CA LYS A 122 18.58 6.95 -8.91
C LYS A 122 19.05 5.88 -9.90
N LEU A 123 19.36 4.69 -9.41
CA LEU A 123 19.78 3.55 -10.23
C LEU A 123 18.59 3.02 -11.05
N ALA A 124 18.91 2.36 -12.16
CA ALA A 124 18.03 1.48 -12.89
C ALA A 124 18.37 0.02 -12.56
N LEU A 125 17.45 -0.93 -12.86
CA LEU A 125 17.71 -2.35 -12.64
C LEU A 125 18.94 -2.83 -13.43
N ALA A 126 19.16 -2.29 -14.62
CA ALA A 126 20.34 -2.59 -15.45
C ALA A 126 21.66 -2.25 -14.76
N ASP A 127 21.69 -1.27 -13.85
CA ASP A 127 22.91 -0.92 -13.09
C ASP A 127 23.32 -2.01 -12.11
N LEU A 128 22.42 -2.94 -11.75
CA LEU A 128 22.72 -4.07 -10.87
C LEU A 128 23.32 -5.27 -11.64
N LEU A 129 23.39 -5.17 -12.97
CA LEU A 129 23.82 -6.24 -13.87
C LEU A 129 25.17 -5.91 -14.52
N VAL A 130 25.91 -6.94 -14.90
CA VAL A 130 27.02 -6.84 -15.86
C VAL A 130 26.41 -6.84 -17.26
N ILE A 131 25.88 -5.68 -17.67
CA ILE A 131 24.99 -5.57 -18.82
C ILE A 131 25.66 -5.99 -20.14
N GLU A 132 26.97 -5.80 -20.27
CA GLU A 132 27.75 -6.20 -21.45
C GLU A 132 27.70 -7.73 -21.65
N GLN A 133 27.76 -8.50 -20.56
CA GLN A 133 27.66 -9.96 -20.63
C GLN A 133 26.24 -10.42 -20.98
N LEU A 134 25.23 -9.74 -20.45
CA LEU A 134 23.83 -10.01 -20.80
C LEU A 134 23.56 -9.71 -22.28
N GLN A 135 24.18 -8.66 -22.83
CA GLN A 135 24.03 -8.31 -24.24
C GLN A 135 24.59 -9.38 -25.19
N ASP A 136 25.60 -10.12 -24.74
CA ASP A 136 26.25 -11.20 -25.49
C ASP A 136 25.60 -12.59 -25.29
N VAL A 137 24.45 -12.67 -24.60
CA VAL A 137 23.77 -13.93 -24.30
C VAL A 137 23.42 -14.71 -25.57
N LYS A 138 23.70 -16.02 -25.55
CA LYS A 138 23.50 -16.92 -26.70
C LYS A 138 22.43 -17.94 -26.44
N LEU A 139 21.56 -18.12 -27.43
CA LEU A 139 20.59 -19.20 -27.48
C LEU A 139 21.25 -20.48 -27.98
N ASP A 140 20.82 -21.63 -27.47
CA ASP A 140 21.25 -22.94 -27.93
C ASP A 140 20.14 -23.57 -28.78
N SER A 141 20.37 -23.65 -30.08
CA SER A 141 19.44 -24.23 -31.05
C SER A 141 19.32 -25.75 -30.95
N SER A 142 20.15 -26.42 -30.16
CA SER A 142 20.04 -27.86 -29.91
C SER A 142 18.93 -28.21 -28.91
N PHE A 143 18.40 -27.22 -28.19
CA PHE A 143 17.26 -27.34 -27.28
C PHE A 143 15.97 -26.90 -27.96
N GLN A 144 14.84 -27.44 -27.51
CA GLN A 144 13.52 -27.13 -28.07
C GLN A 144 13.00 -25.78 -27.58
N VAL A 145 13.30 -25.43 -26.33
CA VAL A 145 12.93 -24.16 -25.71
C VAL A 145 14.15 -23.58 -25.02
N ASN A 146 14.42 -22.30 -25.23
CA ASN A 146 15.39 -21.52 -24.46
C ASN A 146 14.62 -20.63 -23.49
N ILE A 147 14.99 -20.63 -22.21
CA ILE A 147 14.34 -19.84 -21.18
C ILE A 147 15.38 -18.94 -20.53
N ILE A 148 15.13 -17.63 -20.58
CA ILE A 148 15.88 -16.63 -19.82
C ILE A 148 15.03 -16.30 -18.59
N VAL A 149 15.53 -16.61 -17.39
CA VAL A 149 14.70 -16.60 -16.18
C VAL A 149 15.39 -15.86 -15.03
N GLY A 150 14.60 -15.08 -14.30
CA GLY A 150 15.02 -14.34 -13.12
C GLY A 150 14.81 -12.83 -13.27
N VAL A 151 15.09 -12.10 -12.19
CA VAL A 151 14.93 -10.64 -12.14
C VAL A 151 15.77 -10.00 -13.25
N GLY A 152 15.13 -9.19 -14.09
CA GLY A 152 15.78 -8.48 -15.19
C GLY A 152 15.90 -9.28 -16.49
N ALA A 153 15.29 -10.48 -16.59
CA ALA A 153 15.32 -11.30 -17.80
C ALA A 153 14.85 -10.55 -19.06
N ALA A 154 13.94 -9.58 -18.92
CA ALA A 154 13.47 -8.79 -20.05
C ALA A 154 14.54 -7.88 -20.67
N LEU A 155 15.61 -7.54 -19.93
CA LEU A 155 16.74 -6.71 -20.40
C LEU A 155 17.66 -7.45 -21.38
N ALA A 156 17.55 -8.77 -21.50
CA ALA A 156 18.24 -9.52 -22.53
C ALA A 156 17.81 -9.03 -23.93
N PRO A 157 18.73 -8.78 -24.87
CA PRO A 157 18.42 -8.24 -26.20
C PRO A 157 17.84 -9.30 -27.15
N ILE A 158 16.93 -10.13 -26.64
CA ILE A 158 16.27 -11.21 -27.35
C ILE A 158 14.77 -10.93 -27.36
N GLN A 159 14.22 -10.84 -28.57
CA GLN A 159 12.78 -10.72 -28.78
C GLN A 159 12.11 -12.07 -28.51
N ALA A 160 11.33 -12.13 -27.44
CA ALA A 160 10.57 -13.31 -27.04
C ALA A 160 9.39 -12.89 -26.17
N PRO A 161 8.32 -13.69 -26.11
CA PRO A 161 7.22 -13.47 -25.18
C PRO A 161 7.71 -13.41 -23.73
N LEU A 162 7.12 -12.50 -22.97
CA LEU A 162 7.47 -12.23 -21.59
C LEU A 162 6.41 -12.75 -20.62
N VAL A 163 6.80 -13.66 -19.75
CA VAL A 163 6.07 -14.06 -18.55
C VAL A 163 6.58 -13.21 -17.39
N TYR A 164 5.69 -12.54 -16.67
CA TYR A 164 6.03 -11.75 -15.48
C TYR A 164 5.50 -12.43 -14.22
N LEU A 165 6.41 -12.90 -13.37
CA LEU A 165 6.09 -13.48 -12.06
C LEU A 165 5.97 -12.37 -11.02
N ASP A 166 4.77 -12.16 -10.50
CA ASP A 166 4.45 -11.17 -9.49
C ASP A 166 4.27 -11.81 -8.11
N LEU A 167 4.37 -10.97 -7.08
CA LEU A 167 4.14 -11.35 -5.69
C LEU A 167 3.52 -10.17 -4.92
N PRO A 168 2.38 -10.37 -4.23
CA PRO A 168 1.83 -9.35 -3.33
C PRO A 168 2.82 -8.89 -2.27
N LYS A 169 2.82 -7.60 -1.95
CA LYS A 169 3.83 -6.98 -1.07
C LYS A 169 3.80 -7.55 0.35
N ASN A 170 2.62 -7.76 0.91
CA ASN A 170 2.43 -8.41 2.20
C ASN A 170 3.08 -9.80 2.25
N GLU A 171 2.97 -10.59 1.17
CA GLU A 171 3.60 -11.91 1.07
C GLU A 171 5.13 -11.83 0.99
N LEU A 172 5.66 -10.85 0.26
CA LEU A 172 7.08 -10.54 0.28
C LEU A 172 7.55 -10.24 1.72
N LEU A 173 6.82 -9.39 2.45
CA LEU A 173 7.16 -9.04 3.83
C LEU A 173 7.08 -10.24 4.79
N TYR A 174 6.09 -11.11 4.63
CA TYR A 174 6.00 -12.34 5.42
C TYR A 174 7.16 -13.31 5.13
N ARG A 175 7.58 -13.42 3.86
CA ARG A 175 8.77 -14.19 3.46
C ARG A 175 10.06 -13.57 4.02
N MET A 176 10.19 -12.24 3.97
CA MET A 176 11.30 -11.51 4.57
C MET A 176 11.40 -11.79 6.07
N ARG A 177 10.30 -11.62 6.82
CA ARG A 177 10.24 -11.87 8.27
C ARG A 177 10.54 -13.34 8.61
N ALA A 178 10.21 -14.27 7.71
CA ALA A 178 10.53 -15.69 7.82
C ALA A 178 11.98 -16.04 7.50
N LYS A 179 12.75 -15.07 6.98
CA LYS A 179 14.11 -15.29 6.49
C LYS A 179 14.18 -16.30 5.32
N SER A 180 13.13 -16.35 4.50
CA SER A 180 13.05 -17.27 3.34
C SER A 180 13.47 -16.64 2.00
N ILE A 181 13.75 -15.35 1.99
CA ILE A 181 14.18 -14.58 0.81
C ILE A 181 15.33 -13.63 1.18
N THR A 182 16.01 -13.09 0.17
CA THR A 182 17.03 -12.03 0.31
C THR A 182 16.68 -10.84 -0.60
N ASN A 183 17.39 -9.72 -0.41
CA ASN A 183 17.40 -8.61 -1.38
C ASN A 183 18.10 -9.03 -2.68
N ILE A 184 17.89 -8.28 -3.77
CA ILE A 184 18.42 -8.61 -5.11
C ILE A 184 19.95 -8.79 -5.06
N GLY A 185 20.47 -9.97 -5.45
CA GLY A 185 21.91 -10.24 -5.49
C GLY A 185 22.61 -10.36 -4.13
N SER A 186 21.86 -10.36 -3.01
CA SER A 186 22.42 -10.69 -1.69
C SER A 186 22.40 -12.20 -1.46
N ALA A 187 23.56 -12.76 -1.11
CA ALA A 187 23.70 -14.16 -0.73
C ALA A 187 23.35 -14.39 0.75
N LYS A 188 23.45 -13.33 1.58
CA LYS A 188 23.19 -13.39 3.02
C LYS A 188 21.83 -12.82 3.39
N ILE A 189 21.22 -13.45 4.37
CA ILE A 189 20.02 -12.94 5.03
C ILE A 189 20.44 -11.89 6.05
N ALA A 190 20.03 -10.64 5.86
CA ALA A 190 20.18 -9.56 6.84
C ALA A 190 19.01 -9.53 7.83
N ASP A 191 19.09 -8.68 8.86
CA ASP A 191 17.99 -8.45 9.79
C ASP A 191 16.79 -7.75 9.10
N ASP A 192 15.59 -7.83 9.71
CA ASP A 192 14.34 -7.35 9.09
C ASP A 192 14.40 -5.86 8.73
N ARG A 193 15.03 -5.04 9.58
CA ARG A 193 15.16 -3.59 9.35
C ARG A 193 16.06 -3.32 8.14
N THR A 194 17.22 -3.96 8.07
CA THR A 194 18.17 -3.77 6.98
C THR A 194 17.57 -4.19 5.64
N MET A 195 16.92 -5.36 5.60
CA MET A 195 16.27 -5.86 4.39
C MET A 195 15.14 -4.94 3.91
N TYR A 196 14.24 -4.54 4.83
CA TYR A 196 13.13 -3.65 4.50
C TYR A 196 13.62 -2.29 3.99
N LYS A 197 14.63 -1.70 4.64
CA LYS A 197 15.22 -0.43 4.22
C LYS A 197 15.74 -0.51 2.78
N ARG A 198 16.52 -1.55 2.46
CA ARG A 198 17.02 -1.75 1.10
C ARG A 198 15.89 -2.02 0.10
N PHE A 199 14.89 -2.82 0.48
CA PHE A 199 13.72 -3.04 -0.35
C PHE A 199 13.03 -1.72 -0.72
N TYR A 200 12.75 -0.88 0.27
CA TYR A 200 12.02 0.37 0.08
C TYR A 200 12.79 1.36 -0.81
N PHE A 201 14.05 1.65 -0.47
CA PHE A 201 14.81 2.73 -1.11
C PHE A 201 15.55 2.31 -2.38
N VAL A 202 15.72 1.01 -2.61
CA VAL A 202 16.50 0.49 -3.75
C VAL A 202 15.70 -0.51 -4.56
N ASP A 203 15.46 -1.72 -4.03
CA ASP A 203 14.99 -2.84 -4.84
C ASP A 203 13.60 -2.56 -5.45
N TRP A 204 12.65 -2.05 -4.66
CA TRP A 204 11.31 -1.73 -5.14
C TRP A 204 11.30 -0.56 -6.12
N VAL A 205 12.19 0.43 -5.92
CA VAL A 205 12.33 1.57 -6.84
C VAL A 205 12.76 1.09 -8.22
N VAL A 206 13.84 0.30 -8.30
CA VAL A 206 14.36 -0.18 -9.58
C VAL A 206 13.41 -1.19 -10.25
N LEU A 207 12.76 -2.05 -9.46
CA LEU A 207 11.83 -3.04 -9.98
C LEU A 207 10.51 -2.43 -10.46
N ASN A 208 9.96 -1.44 -9.74
CA ASN A 208 8.75 -0.75 -10.17
C ASN A 208 9.01 0.04 -11.45
N ALA A 209 10.15 0.75 -11.55
CA ALA A 209 10.53 1.44 -12.78
C ALA A 209 10.71 0.46 -13.96
N HIS A 210 11.37 -0.68 -13.74
CA HIS A 210 11.53 -1.74 -14.73
C HIS A 210 10.17 -2.30 -15.17
N LYS A 211 9.31 -2.72 -14.24
CA LYS A 211 7.96 -3.25 -14.53
C LYS A 211 7.11 -2.23 -15.29
N GLN A 212 7.20 -0.94 -14.94
CA GLN A 212 6.51 0.13 -15.65
C GLN A 212 6.92 0.20 -17.13
N THR A 213 8.22 0.10 -17.44
CA THR A 213 8.69 0.10 -18.84
C THR A 213 8.21 -1.12 -19.64
N LEU A 214 8.06 -2.26 -18.96
CA LEU A 214 7.67 -3.52 -19.59
C LEU A 214 6.17 -3.71 -19.74
N ILE A 215 5.34 -2.84 -19.16
CA ILE A 215 3.91 -3.12 -18.96
C ILE A 215 3.19 -3.54 -20.26
N ASN A 216 3.56 -2.98 -21.41
CA ASN A 216 2.96 -3.29 -22.71
C ASN A 216 3.61 -4.49 -23.44
N GLU A 217 4.75 -4.98 -22.95
CA GLU A 217 5.49 -6.12 -23.51
C GLU A 217 5.18 -7.44 -22.80
N ILE A 218 4.62 -7.38 -21.59
CA ILE A 218 4.23 -8.56 -20.82
C ILE A 218 3.11 -9.30 -21.56
N ALA A 219 3.36 -10.57 -21.88
CA ALA A 219 2.37 -11.46 -22.51
C ALA A 219 1.53 -12.19 -21.45
N ILE A 220 2.15 -12.59 -20.34
CA ILE A 220 1.49 -13.29 -19.23
C ILE A 220 1.85 -12.64 -17.91
N PHE A 221 0.85 -12.43 -17.07
CA PHE A 221 1.05 -12.20 -15.64
C PHE A 221 0.81 -13.50 -14.88
N ALA A 222 1.66 -13.79 -13.89
CA ALA A 222 1.47 -14.93 -12.99
C ALA A 222 1.67 -14.52 -11.53
N ASP A 223 0.73 -14.91 -10.68
CA ASP A 223 0.76 -14.72 -9.23
C ASP A 223 1.37 -15.96 -8.57
N THR A 224 2.46 -15.75 -7.81
CA THR A 224 3.29 -16.80 -7.23
C THR A 224 3.21 -16.89 -5.70
N GLN A 225 2.12 -16.38 -5.10
CA GLN A 225 2.00 -16.35 -3.64
C GLN A 225 1.87 -17.73 -2.97
N TRP A 226 1.53 -18.78 -3.71
CA TRP A 226 1.40 -20.15 -3.21
C TRP A 226 2.67 -20.98 -3.37
N ASP A 227 2.97 -21.83 -2.38
CA ASP A 227 4.25 -22.54 -2.29
C ASP A 227 4.56 -23.48 -3.47
N ASN A 228 3.58 -24.12 -4.09
CA ASN A 228 3.80 -25.17 -5.11
C ASN A 228 2.94 -25.00 -6.38
N THR A 229 2.35 -23.82 -6.57
CA THR A 229 1.46 -23.54 -7.70
C THR A 229 1.47 -22.04 -7.98
N LEU A 230 0.87 -21.65 -9.10
CA LEU A 230 0.64 -20.27 -9.47
C LEU A 230 -0.72 -20.15 -10.16
N SER A 231 -1.24 -18.93 -10.23
CA SER A 231 -2.32 -18.58 -11.13
C SER A 231 -1.77 -17.66 -12.22
N TRP A 232 -2.17 -17.82 -13.47
CA TRP A 232 -1.69 -16.97 -14.55
C TRP A 232 -2.78 -16.62 -15.56
N ALA A 233 -2.61 -15.49 -16.24
CA ALA A 233 -3.53 -15.00 -17.26
C ALA A 233 -2.78 -14.26 -18.37
N LEU A 234 -3.36 -14.24 -19.57
CA LEU A 234 -2.89 -13.39 -20.66
C LEU A 234 -3.10 -11.91 -20.29
N SER A 235 -2.12 -11.07 -20.61
CA SER A 235 -2.14 -9.65 -20.25
C SER A 235 -3.32 -8.90 -20.88
N GLU A 236 -3.76 -9.29 -22.09
CA GLU A 236 -4.92 -8.68 -22.75
C GLU A 236 -6.23 -8.83 -21.95
N ASN A 237 -6.42 -9.97 -21.29
CA ASN A 237 -7.58 -10.23 -20.45
C ASN A 237 -7.53 -9.40 -19.17
N ILE A 238 -6.36 -9.33 -18.53
CA ILE A 238 -6.11 -8.47 -17.38
C ILE A 238 -6.34 -6.99 -17.73
N PHE A 239 -5.81 -6.50 -18.85
CA PHE A 239 -6.00 -5.12 -19.28
C PHE A 239 -7.45 -4.80 -19.65
N SER A 240 -8.21 -5.77 -20.13
CA SER A 240 -9.65 -5.61 -20.32
C SER A 240 -10.37 -5.37 -18.98
N ALA A 241 -10.05 -6.17 -17.96
CA ALA A 241 -10.60 -6.00 -16.62
C ALA A 241 -10.16 -4.66 -15.98
N MET A 242 -8.88 -4.28 -16.11
CA MET A 242 -8.36 -3.00 -15.60
C MET A 242 -9.08 -1.79 -16.21
N ARG A 243 -9.33 -1.79 -17.53
CA ARG A 243 -10.12 -0.72 -18.18
C ARG A 243 -11.53 -0.62 -17.61
N LYS A 244 -12.19 -1.76 -17.38
CA LYS A 244 -13.52 -1.79 -16.76
C LYS A 244 -13.49 -1.23 -15.33
N MET A 245 -12.50 -1.63 -14.54
CA MET A 245 -12.29 -1.11 -13.19
C MET A 245 -12.12 0.41 -13.22
N ALA A 246 -11.31 0.94 -14.14
CA ALA A 246 -11.00 2.36 -14.30
C ALA A 246 -12.20 3.22 -14.79
N THR A 247 -13.31 2.59 -15.22
CA THR A 247 -14.54 3.28 -15.63
C THR A 247 -15.77 2.88 -14.81
N SER A 248 -15.60 2.19 -13.69
CA SER A 248 -16.70 1.73 -12.84
C SER A 248 -16.36 1.94 -11.36
N VAL A 249 -16.20 0.86 -10.59
CA VAL A 249 -15.81 0.85 -9.19
C VAL A 249 -14.84 -0.29 -8.97
N PHE A 250 -13.85 -0.09 -8.12
CA PHE A 250 -12.97 -1.18 -7.72
C PHE A 250 -12.54 -1.04 -6.26
N ARG A 251 -12.02 -2.14 -5.71
CA ARG A 251 -11.48 -2.23 -4.36
C ARG A 251 -10.21 -3.06 -4.41
N PRO A 252 -9.08 -2.56 -3.88
CA PRO A 252 -7.88 -3.38 -3.70
C PRO A 252 -8.08 -4.36 -2.55
N ARG A 253 -7.26 -5.40 -2.50
CA ARG A 253 -7.33 -6.38 -1.43
C ARG A 253 -6.69 -5.81 -0.16
N PRO A 254 -7.44 -5.70 0.95
CA PRO A 254 -6.89 -5.25 2.22
C PRO A 254 -5.96 -6.32 2.81
N TRP A 255 -5.04 -5.89 3.66
CA TRP A 255 -4.31 -6.79 4.55
C TRP A 255 -4.05 -6.10 5.90
N PHE A 256 -3.74 -6.89 6.92
CA PHE A 256 -3.76 -6.43 8.30
C PHE A 256 -2.47 -6.85 9.01
N ASP A 257 -2.00 -6.07 9.97
CA ASP A 257 -0.78 -6.38 10.72
C ASP A 257 -1.01 -6.19 12.23
N PRO A 258 -0.56 -7.14 13.09
CA PRO A 258 -0.52 -6.92 14.53
C PRO A 258 0.47 -5.82 14.90
N GLY A 259 0.29 -5.24 16.09
CA GLY A 259 1.19 -4.21 16.59
C GLY A 259 1.19 -4.13 18.11
N VAL A 260 2.23 -3.54 18.68
CA VAL A 260 2.40 -3.44 20.15
C VAL A 260 1.25 -2.68 20.85
N TRP A 261 0.59 -1.78 20.14
CA TRP A 261 -0.56 -1.01 20.63
C TRP A 261 -1.90 -1.53 20.10
N GLY A 262 -1.88 -2.56 19.25
CA GLY A 262 -3.04 -3.03 18.50
C GLY A 262 -4.21 -3.47 19.37
N GLY A 263 -5.40 -3.24 18.85
CA GLY A 263 -6.67 -3.50 19.51
C GLY A 263 -7.36 -4.79 19.06
N GLN A 264 -8.64 -4.89 19.44
CA GLN A 264 -9.47 -6.06 19.19
C GLN A 264 -10.67 -5.79 18.26
N TRP A 265 -10.96 -4.53 17.93
CA TRP A 265 -12.16 -4.18 17.17
C TRP A 265 -12.19 -4.87 15.81
N MET A 266 -11.08 -4.83 15.05
CA MET A 266 -11.02 -5.45 13.73
C MET A 266 -11.15 -6.96 13.80
N LYS A 267 -10.50 -7.61 14.76
CA LYS A 267 -10.59 -9.07 14.96
C LYS A 267 -12.02 -9.52 15.25
N GLU A 268 -12.71 -8.79 16.13
CA GLU A 268 -14.08 -9.11 16.53
C GLU A 268 -15.08 -8.89 15.39
N ARG A 269 -14.87 -7.86 14.56
CA ARG A 269 -15.81 -7.46 13.50
C ARG A 269 -15.56 -8.15 12.15
N PHE A 270 -14.32 -8.53 11.86
CA PHE A 270 -13.93 -9.14 10.57
C PHE A 270 -13.61 -10.63 10.68
N SER A 271 -14.09 -11.29 11.75
CA SER A 271 -13.91 -12.72 11.99
C SER A 271 -14.27 -13.57 10.75
N PRO A 272 -13.45 -14.59 10.39
CA PRO A 272 -12.34 -15.16 11.17
C PRO A 272 -10.98 -14.47 10.98
N LEU A 273 -10.92 -13.25 10.40
CA LEU A 273 -9.66 -12.52 10.23
C LEU A 273 -8.88 -12.39 11.55
N GLY A 274 -7.61 -12.77 11.52
CA GLY A 274 -6.70 -12.59 12.65
C GLY A 274 -7.14 -13.35 13.91
N ALA A 275 -7.96 -14.40 13.79
CA ALA A 275 -8.42 -15.20 14.93
C ALA A 275 -7.26 -15.76 15.77
N GLU A 276 -6.15 -16.11 15.10
CA GLU A 276 -4.92 -16.60 15.72
C GLU A 276 -3.92 -15.48 16.07
N GLU A 277 -4.19 -14.23 15.68
CA GLU A 277 -3.36 -13.09 16.04
C GLU A 277 -3.70 -12.56 17.43
N GLN A 278 -2.71 -12.07 18.17
CA GLN A 278 -2.96 -11.49 19.50
C GLN A 278 -3.85 -10.24 19.41
N ASN A 279 -3.59 -9.38 18.43
CA ASN A 279 -4.32 -8.16 18.15
C ASN A 279 -4.22 -7.83 16.66
N LEU A 280 -4.95 -6.81 16.20
CA LEU A 280 -4.68 -6.15 14.93
C LEU A 280 -4.49 -4.67 15.22
N ALA A 281 -3.43 -4.07 14.68
CA ALA A 281 -3.12 -2.66 14.85
C ALA A 281 -3.48 -1.87 13.59
N TRP A 282 -3.10 -2.41 12.42
CA TRP A 282 -3.24 -1.74 11.13
C TRP A 282 -4.16 -2.51 10.19
N SER A 283 -4.93 -1.78 9.36
CA SER A 283 -5.55 -2.29 8.14
C SER A 283 -5.12 -1.48 6.94
N PHE A 284 -4.33 -2.08 6.08
CA PHE A 284 -3.95 -1.51 4.81
C PHE A 284 -5.14 -1.61 3.83
N GLU A 285 -6.18 -0.81 4.04
CA GLU A 285 -7.38 -0.80 3.17
C GLU A 285 -7.00 -0.37 1.76
N ILE A 286 -6.37 0.81 1.65
CA ILE A 286 -5.86 1.37 0.39
C ILE A 286 -4.57 2.12 0.68
N ILE A 287 -3.46 1.41 0.70
CA ILE A 287 -2.10 1.92 0.62
C ILE A 287 -1.51 1.35 -0.67
N ALA A 288 -1.73 2.03 -1.80
CA ALA A 288 -1.45 1.48 -3.13
C ALA A 288 -0.07 0.80 -3.30
N PRO A 289 1.04 1.34 -2.77
CA PRO A 289 2.35 0.65 -2.85
C PRO A 289 2.41 -0.72 -2.14
N GLU A 290 1.51 -0.98 -1.20
CA GLU A 290 1.44 -2.20 -0.38
C GLU A 290 0.29 -3.14 -0.80
N ASN A 291 -0.72 -2.65 -1.52
CA ASN A 291 -1.88 -3.46 -1.89
C ASN A 291 -1.77 -4.07 -3.29
N GLY A 292 -2.46 -5.19 -3.47
CA GLY A 292 -2.80 -5.75 -4.77
C GLY A 292 -4.27 -5.50 -5.15
N VAL A 293 -4.58 -5.77 -6.42
CA VAL A 293 -5.94 -5.94 -6.94
C VAL A 293 -6.12 -7.40 -7.35
N VAL A 294 -7.23 -8.01 -6.93
CA VAL A 294 -7.50 -9.43 -7.18
C VAL A 294 -8.43 -9.56 -8.38
N PHE A 295 -8.03 -10.38 -9.33
CA PHE A 295 -8.79 -10.79 -10.49
C PHE A 295 -9.37 -12.18 -10.26
N GLN A 296 -10.53 -12.46 -10.86
CA GLN A 296 -11.19 -13.76 -10.72
C GLN A 296 -11.81 -14.25 -12.03
N SER A 297 -11.67 -15.54 -12.29
CA SER A 297 -12.37 -16.28 -13.35
C SER A 297 -12.64 -17.70 -12.85
N ASP A 298 -13.88 -18.18 -12.95
CA ASP A 298 -14.31 -19.53 -12.53
C ASP A 298 -13.89 -19.95 -11.11
N GLY A 299 -13.77 -18.97 -10.22
CA GLY A 299 -13.37 -19.12 -8.81
C GLY A 299 -11.88 -19.01 -8.59
N VAL A 300 -11.05 -19.13 -9.64
CA VAL A 300 -9.60 -18.98 -9.58
C VAL A 300 -9.25 -17.51 -9.38
N LEU A 301 -8.37 -17.24 -8.41
CA LEU A 301 -7.89 -15.91 -8.08
C LEU A 301 -6.47 -15.67 -8.61
N LEU A 302 -6.20 -14.43 -9.01
CA LEU A 302 -4.89 -13.94 -9.41
C LEU A 302 -4.74 -12.51 -8.89
N GLU A 303 -3.70 -12.23 -8.11
CA GLU A 303 -3.44 -10.90 -7.57
C GLU A 303 -2.25 -10.23 -8.27
N LEU A 304 -2.40 -8.96 -8.63
CA LEU A 304 -1.31 -8.11 -9.12
C LEU A 304 -1.20 -6.86 -8.27
N SER A 305 0.00 -6.29 -8.16
CA SER A 305 0.20 -5.05 -7.41
C SER A 305 -0.70 -3.92 -7.94
N PHE A 306 -1.21 -3.06 -7.04
CA PHE A 306 -1.97 -1.87 -7.43
C PHE A 306 -1.16 -0.99 -8.40
N ASP A 307 0.16 -0.90 -8.20
CA ASP A 307 1.07 -0.21 -9.12
C ASP A 307 0.88 -0.65 -10.58
N THR A 308 0.63 -1.94 -10.84
CA THR A 308 0.39 -2.48 -12.19
C THR A 308 -0.86 -1.85 -12.83
N LEU A 309 -1.92 -1.66 -12.05
CA LEU A 309 -3.12 -0.96 -12.49
C LEU A 309 -2.81 0.52 -12.79
N MET A 310 -2.01 1.19 -11.96
CA MET A 310 -1.63 2.58 -12.17
C MET A 310 -0.69 2.79 -13.36
N PHE A 311 0.22 1.85 -13.64
CA PHE A 311 1.06 1.88 -14.83
C PHE A 311 0.23 1.87 -16.12
N ARG A 312 -0.95 1.24 -16.07
CA ARG A 312 -1.84 1.09 -17.22
C ARG A 312 -2.92 2.15 -17.32
N GLU A 313 -3.60 2.45 -16.22
CA GLU A 313 -4.89 3.16 -16.21
C GLU A 313 -4.87 4.48 -15.42
N GLN A 314 -3.70 5.02 -15.04
CA GLN A 314 -3.62 6.23 -14.20
C GLN A 314 -4.47 7.41 -14.71
N GLN A 315 -4.53 7.62 -16.03
CA GLN A 315 -5.27 8.74 -16.60
C GLN A 315 -6.78 8.60 -16.37
N SER A 316 -7.30 7.39 -16.57
CA SER A 316 -8.72 7.06 -16.35
C SER A 316 -9.06 7.05 -14.85
N ILE A 317 -8.10 6.67 -14.00
CA ILE A 317 -8.29 6.61 -12.54
C ILE A 317 -8.26 8.01 -11.93
N LEU A 318 -7.20 8.78 -12.18
CA LEU A 318 -6.94 10.06 -11.52
C LEU A 318 -7.62 11.25 -12.20
N GLY A 319 -7.99 11.13 -13.48
CA GLY A 319 -8.66 12.19 -14.23
C GLY A 319 -7.81 13.45 -14.32
N GLU A 320 -8.33 14.57 -13.79
CA GLU A 320 -7.61 15.86 -13.86
C GLU A 320 -6.29 15.88 -13.08
N HIS A 321 -6.10 14.98 -12.11
CA HIS A 321 -4.90 14.91 -11.29
C HIS A 321 -3.80 14.00 -11.84
N ALA A 322 -4.06 13.35 -12.98
CA ALA A 322 -3.14 12.43 -13.66
C ALA A 322 -1.76 13.06 -13.91
N THR A 323 -1.71 14.27 -14.46
CA THR A 323 -0.44 14.96 -14.75
C THR A 323 0.36 15.27 -13.48
N GLN A 324 -0.32 15.57 -12.37
CA GLN A 324 0.33 15.92 -11.11
C GLN A 324 0.99 14.71 -10.44
N PHE A 325 0.32 13.56 -10.43
CA PHE A 325 0.75 12.39 -9.67
C PHE A 325 1.32 11.24 -10.53
N GLY A 326 1.10 11.25 -11.84
CA GLY A 326 1.55 10.19 -12.75
C GLY A 326 0.99 8.83 -12.32
N HIS A 327 1.88 7.88 -12.01
CA HIS A 327 1.49 6.53 -11.55
C HIS A 327 1.27 6.43 -10.03
N TYR A 328 1.49 7.52 -9.29
CA TYR A 328 1.34 7.53 -7.84
C TYR A 328 -0.14 7.70 -7.46
N PHE A 329 -0.71 6.75 -6.72
CA PHE A 329 -2.06 6.92 -6.18
C PHE A 329 -2.01 7.81 -4.92
N PRO A 330 -2.74 8.93 -4.85
CA PRO A 330 -2.38 10.05 -3.98
C PRO A 330 -3.01 10.05 -2.58
N ILE A 331 -4.08 9.28 -2.35
CA ILE A 331 -4.78 9.23 -1.06
C ILE A 331 -4.78 7.79 -0.58
N ARG A 332 -4.52 7.60 0.72
CA ARG A 332 -4.61 6.32 1.39
C ARG A 332 -5.66 6.30 2.50
N PHE A 333 -6.23 5.12 2.71
CA PHE A 333 -7.12 4.79 3.83
C PHE A 333 -6.46 3.67 4.62
N ASP A 334 -6.33 3.86 5.93
CA ASP A 334 -5.83 2.86 6.89
C ASP A 334 -6.73 2.83 8.13
N PHE A 335 -6.87 1.66 8.78
CA PHE A 335 -7.42 1.60 10.13
C PHE A 335 -6.33 1.50 11.18
N LEU A 336 -6.39 2.40 12.15
CA LEU A 336 -5.59 2.30 13.38
C LEU A 336 -6.54 1.86 14.51
N ASP A 337 -6.38 0.61 14.94
CA ASP A 337 -7.21 0.01 15.98
C ASP A 337 -6.48 0.02 17.33
N THR A 338 -6.99 0.82 18.27
CA THR A 338 -6.52 0.89 19.66
C THR A 338 -7.57 0.41 20.68
N PHE A 339 -8.66 -0.22 20.24
CA PHE A 339 -9.70 -0.75 21.13
C PHE A 339 -9.14 -1.83 22.06
N ASP A 340 -9.20 -1.60 23.37
CA ASP A 340 -8.59 -2.50 24.37
C ASP A 340 -7.07 -2.73 24.16
N GLY A 341 -6.44 -1.81 23.43
CA GLY A 341 -5.01 -1.79 23.16
C GLY A 341 -4.30 -0.67 23.91
N GLY A 342 -3.23 -0.16 23.30
CA GLY A 342 -2.40 0.94 23.82
C GLY A 342 -2.65 2.26 23.10
N ASN A 343 -2.03 3.33 23.60
CA ASN A 343 -1.88 4.55 22.82
C ASN A 343 -0.91 4.31 21.66
N LEU A 344 -1.16 4.94 20.51
CA LEU A 344 -0.13 5.12 19.49
C LEU A 344 1.00 5.99 20.03
N SER A 345 2.16 5.97 19.36
CA SER A 345 3.26 6.87 19.69
C SER A 345 2.87 8.33 19.52
N ILE A 346 3.40 9.20 20.38
CA ILE A 346 3.46 10.64 20.13
C ILE A 346 4.43 10.86 18.98
N GLN A 347 3.94 11.43 17.89
CA GLN A 347 4.65 11.45 16.62
C GLN A 347 4.34 12.70 15.80
N CYS A 348 5.08 12.88 14.71
CA CYS A 348 4.78 13.82 13.66
C CYS A 348 5.24 13.26 12.30
N HIS A 349 4.69 13.80 11.22
CA HIS A 349 5.15 13.52 9.85
C HIS A 349 6.13 14.59 9.37
N PRO A 350 7.07 14.24 8.48
CA PRO A 350 8.00 15.20 7.90
C PRO A 350 7.24 16.31 7.15
N ARG A 351 7.77 17.54 7.14
CA ARG A 351 7.33 18.58 6.21
C ARG A 351 7.84 18.26 4.81
N LEU A 352 7.17 18.79 3.80
CA LEU A 352 7.49 18.53 2.38
C LEU A 352 8.96 18.78 2.02
N SER A 353 9.52 19.93 2.40
CA SER A 353 10.92 20.25 2.10
C SER A 353 11.91 19.30 2.78
N TYR A 354 11.57 18.80 3.97
CA TYR A 354 12.40 17.86 4.70
C TYR A 354 12.37 16.47 4.07
N ILE A 355 11.19 15.97 3.68
CA ILE A 355 11.05 14.62 3.11
C ILE A 355 11.74 14.53 1.74
N GLN A 356 11.60 15.58 0.92
CA GLN A 356 12.26 15.70 -0.39
C GLN A 356 13.78 15.70 -0.24
N LYS A 357 14.31 16.53 0.68
CA LYS A 357 15.76 16.70 0.85
C LYS A 357 16.43 15.45 1.43
N ASN A 358 15.82 14.80 2.41
CA ASN A 358 16.48 13.75 3.19
C ASN A 358 16.16 12.33 2.70
N PHE A 359 15.00 12.10 2.08
CA PHE A 359 14.55 10.76 1.69
C PHE A 359 14.22 10.62 0.20
N GLY A 360 14.23 11.72 -0.56
CA GLY A 360 13.97 11.69 -2.01
C GLY A 360 12.50 11.44 -2.36
N GLU A 361 11.59 11.69 -1.42
CA GLU A 361 10.15 11.57 -1.64
C GLU A 361 9.59 12.80 -2.37
N LYS A 362 8.56 12.59 -3.18
CA LYS A 362 7.90 13.67 -3.93
C LYS A 362 6.84 14.40 -3.12
N TYR A 363 6.14 13.65 -2.27
CA TYR A 363 5.04 14.13 -1.44
C TYR A 363 5.35 13.87 0.03
N THR A 364 4.61 14.53 0.92
CA THR A 364 4.67 14.22 2.35
C THR A 364 3.36 13.61 2.84
N GLN A 365 3.41 12.99 4.01
CA GLN A 365 2.24 12.52 4.72
C GLN A 365 1.57 13.68 5.46
N ASP A 366 0.52 14.23 4.86
CA ASP A 366 -0.50 14.96 5.59
C ASP A 366 -1.67 14.01 5.87
N GLU A 367 -2.21 14.03 7.08
CA GLU A 367 -3.23 13.06 7.48
C GLU A 367 -4.42 13.69 8.20
N THR A 368 -5.46 12.87 8.40
CA THR A 368 -6.60 13.18 9.24
C THR A 368 -7.04 11.91 9.97
N TYR A 369 -7.55 12.06 11.19
CA TYR A 369 -8.19 10.98 11.93
C TYR A 369 -9.70 11.16 11.86
N TYR A 370 -10.35 10.34 11.04
CA TYR A 370 -11.79 10.17 11.10
C TYR A 370 -12.11 9.10 12.13
N MET A 371 -12.82 9.47 13.19
CA MET A 371 -13.17 8.53 14.26
C MET A 371 -14.29 7.59 13.79
N LEU A 372 -13.94 6.43 13.25
CA LEU A 372 -14.92 5.45 12.79
C LEU A 372 -15.73 4.92 13.97
N ASP A 373 -15.05 4.61 15.07
CA ASP A 373 -15.65 4.19 16.35
C ASP A 373 -14.74 4.57 17.52
N CYS A 374 -15.29 4.68 18.73
CA CYS A 374 -14.51 4.98 19.94
C CYS A 374 -15.28 4.62 21.21
N LYS A 375 -14.60 4.20 22.28
CA LYS A 375 -15.25 4.03 23.60
C LYS A 375 -15.49 5.39 24.27
N PRO A 376 -16.44 5.47 25.22
CA PRO A 376 -16.63 6.68 26.02
C PRO A 376 -15.34 7.13 26.71
N GLY A 377 -14.96 8.39 26.50
CA GLY A 377 -13.76 8.99 27.09
C GLY A 377 -12.47 8.74 26.32
N ALA A 378 -12.49 8.05 25.18
CA ALA A 378 -11.34 7.94 24.29
C ALA A 378 -10.84 9.33 23.87
N GLN A 379 -9.53 9.45 23.61
CA GLN A 379 -8.86 10.74 23.41
C GLN A 379 -8.00 10.72 22.14
N VAL A 380 -7.76 11.90 21.58
CA VAL A 380 -6.73 12.18 20.57
C VAL A 380 -5.79 13.24 21.13
N TYR A 381 -4.49 12.98 21.07
CA TYR A 381 -3.46 13.98 21.39
C TYR A 381 -3.16 14.76 20.12
N LEU A 382 -3.20 16.09 20.19
CA LEU A 382 -3.07 16.95 19.01
C LEU A 382 -2.57 18.34 19.40
N GLY A 383 -1.50 18.81 18.77
CA GLY A 383 -0.96 20.15 18.99
C GLY A 383 -0.37 20.37 20.39
N PHE A 384 0.34 21.48 20.56
CA PHE A 384 1.07 21.77 21.79
C PHE A 384 0.24 22.59 22.79
N GLN A 385 0.59 22.51 24.07
CA GLN A 385 0.09 23.45 25.09
C GLN A 385 0.53 24.89 24.75
N GLU A 386 -0.25 25.88 25.17
CA GLU A 386 0.04 27.31 24.89
C GLU A 386 1.43 27.74 25.38
N ASP A 387 1.85 27.23 26.53
CA ASP A 387 3.12 27.55 27.21
C ASP A 387 4.28 26.62 26.81
N ILE A 388 4.17 25.91 25.68
CA ILE A 388 5.20 24.99 25.21
C ILE A 388 6.57 25.66 25.05
N VAL A 389 7.58 25.05 25.68
CA VAL A 389 9.00 25.37 25.47
C VAL A 389 9.68 24.18 24.78
N ALA A 390 10.11 24.37 23.54
CA ALA A 390 10.68 23.30 22.71
C ALA A 390 11.89 22.61 23.36
N ALA A 391 12.77 23.38 24.02
CA ALA A 391 13.95 22.85 24.70
C ALA A 391 13.58 21.92 25.87
N ASP A 392 12.61 22.31 26.70
CA ASP A 392 12.13 21.51 27.83
C ASP A 392 11.46 20.22 27.35
N PHE A 393 10.68 20.29 26.26
CA PHE A 393 10.07 19.12 25.66
C PHE A 393 11.12 18.15 25.14
N ARG A 394 12.13 18.64 24.40
CA ARG A 394 13.24 17.82 23.90
C ARG A 394 13.96 17.13 25.04
N GLN A 395 14.32 17.89 26.07
CA GLN A 395 15.02 17.36 27.24
C GLN A 395 14.21 16.28 27.96
N ALA A 396 12.89 16.46 28.09
CA ALA A 396 12.02 15.46 28.70
C ALA A 396 11.98 14.15 27.91
N LEU A 397 11.92 14.24 26.57
CA LEU A 397 11.98 13.08 25.68
C LEU A 397 13.33 12.37 25.78
N GLU A 398 14.44 13.09 25.62
CA GLU A 398 15.79 12.51 25.70
C GLU A 398 16.08 11.88 27.07
N TYR A 399 15.62 12.52 28.16
CA TYR A 399 15.72 11.97 29.50
C TYR A 399 14.90 10.68 29.63
N SER A 400 13.67 10.65 29.12
CA SER A 400 12.82 9.45 29.11
C SER A 400 13.51 8.26 28.48
N VAL A 401 14.17 8.49 27.34
CA VAL A 401 14.90 7.47 26.58
C VAL A 401 16.11 6.96 27.36
N LYS A 402 16.91 7.89 27.88
CA LYS A 402 18.13 7.56 28.62
C LYS A 402 17.87 6.85 29.95
N SER A 403 16.80 7.24 30.64
CA SER A 403 16.50 6.76 32.01
C SER A 403 15.36 5.74 32.08
N ASN A 404 14.73 5.42 30.93
CA ASN A 404 13.52 4.60 30.83
C ASN A 404 12.41 5.08 31.78
N GLN A 405 12.14 6.39 31.80
CA GLN A 405 11.13 7.03 32.66
C GLN A 405 10.00 7.62 31.82
N PRO A 406 8.75 7.58 32.31
CA PRO A 406 7.61 8.08 31.54
C PRO A 406 7.67 9.61 31.41
N VAL A 407 7.19 10.11 30.26
CA VAL A 407 6.98 11.55 30.05
C VAL A 407 5.56 11.91 30.47
N ALA A 408 5.41 12.95 31.29
CA ALA A 408 4.12 13.57 31.56
C ALA A 408 3.66 14.37 30.33
N ILE A 409 3.26 13.66 29.27
CA ILE A 409 3.11 14.24 27.93
C ILE A 409 2.09 15.38 27.86
N GLU A 410 1.05 15.33 28.71
CA GLU A 410 -0.01 16.35 28.78
C GLU A 410 0.52 17.73 29.21
N LYS A 411 1.73 17.81 29.80
CA LYS A 411 2.44 19.09 30.04
C LYS A 411 2.83 19.78 28.74
N TYR A 412 3.00 19.03 27.65
CA TYR A 412 3.53 19.53 26.38
C TYR A 412 2.51 19.47 25.25
N VAL A 413 1.69 18.43 25.21
CA VAL A 413 0.74 18.15 24.12
C VAL A 413 -0.68 18.22 24.64
N GLN A 414 -1.58 18.86 23.89
CA GLN A 414 -3.00 18.91 24.23
C GLN A 414 -3.67 17.56 23.95
N ARG A 415 -4.82 17.32 24.60
CA ARG A 415 -5.68 16.17 24.31
C ARG A 415 -7.13 16.62 24.16
N PHE A 416 -7.85 15.93 23.30
CA PHE A 416 -9.25 16.20 23.00
C PHE A 416 -10.04 14.89 23.06
N THR A 417 -11.24 14.96 23.64
CA THR A 417 -12.16 13.81 23.64
C THR A 417 -12.57 13.48 22.22
N ALA A 418 -12.40 12.22 21.85
CA ALA A 418 -12.85 11.69 20.56
C ALA A 418 -14.35 11.41 20.61
N ALA A 419 -15.04 11.71 19.51
CA ALA A 419 -16.42 11.30 19.28
C ALA A 419 -16.54 10.64 17.91
N LYS A 420 -17.41 9.62 17.82
CA LYS A 420 -17.71 8.94 16.57
C LYS A 420 -18.09 9.96 15.48
N HIS A 421 -17.54 9.78 14.29
CA HIS A 421 -17.71 10.64 13.11
C HIS A 421 -17.10 12.05 13.21
N GLN A 422 -16.25 12.30 14.20
CA GLN A 422 -15.41 13.49 14.26
C GLN A 422 -14.19 13.34 13.35
N LEU A 423 -13.69 14.46 12.83
CA LEU A 423 -12.49 14.52 11.99
C LEU A 423 -11.45 15.44 12.62
N PHE A 424 -10.30 14.90 12.97
CA PHE A 424 -9.12 15.65 13.41
C PHE A 424 -8.15 15.84 12.25
N LEU A 425 -7.55 17.02 12.16
CA LEU A 425 -6.72 17.44 11.03
C LEU A 425 -5.26 17.47 11.45
N ILE A 426 -4.40 16.79 10.70
CA ILE A 426 -3.00 16.58 11.04
C ILE A 426 -2.15 16.87 9.79
N PRO A 427 -2.04 18.14 9.40
CA PRO A 427 -1.04 18.51 8.39
C PRO A 427 0.37 18.18 8.90
N SER A 428 1.31 17.94 7.98
CA SER A 428 2.69 17.57 8.29
C SER A 428 3.36 18.54 9.26
N GLY A 429 4.19 18.03 10.18
CA GLY A 429 4.78 18.81 11.27
C GLY A 429 3.89 19.00 12.52
N THR A 430 2.64 18.54 12.52
CA THR A 430 1.78 18.55 13.73
C THR A 430 2.17 17.42 14.67
N VAL A 431 2.36 17.72 15.97
CA VAL A 431 2.45 16.67 17.01
C VAL A 431 1.08 16.04 17.23
N HIS A 432 1.00 14.72 17.20
CA HIS A 432 -0.27 14.02 17.35
C HIS A 432 -0.08 12.57 17.86
N SER A 433 -1.18 11.96 18.29
CA SER A 433 -1.32 10.52 18.57
C SER A 433 -2.78 10.15 18.75
N ALA A 434 -3.20 9.01 18.20
CA ALA A 434 -4.44 8.38 18.62
C ALA A 434 -4.26 7.78 20.02
N GLY A 435 -5.14 8.15 20.96
CA GLY A 435 -5.17 7.51 22.28
C GLY A 435 -5.74 6.10 22.19
N LYS A 436 -5.66 5.35 23.29
CA LYS A 436 -6.34 4.07 23.45
C LYS A 436 -7.85 4.19 23.24
N ASP A 437 -8.48 3.06 22.93
CA ASP A 437 -9.93 2.89 22.80
C ASP A 437 -10.58 3.62 21.60
N ASN A 438 -9.83 3.77 20.51
CA ASN A 438 -10.26 4.37 19.26
C ASN A 438 -10.13 3.39 18.09
N LEU A 439 -11.02 3.52 17.12
CA LEU A 439 -10.84 2.99 15.78
C LEU A 439 -10.81 4.20 14.84
N VAL A 440 -9.62 4.49 14.35
CA VAL A 440 -9.37 5.62 13.47
C VAL A 440 -9.37 5.12 12.04
N LEU A 441 -10.20 5.73 11.19
CA LEU A 441 -9.95 5.73 9.76
C LEU A 441 -8.96 6.87 9.47
N GLU A 442 -7.72 6.52 9.23
CA GLU A 442 -6.69 7.45 8.78
C GLU A 442 -6.93 7.73 7.30
N ILE A 443 -7.26 8.98 6.97
CA ILE A 443 -7.32 9.46 5.59
C ILE A 443 -6.11 10.35 5.40
N SER A 444 -5.17 9.94 4.56
CA SER A 444 -3.88 10.61 4.45
C SER A 444 -3.33 10.60 3.03
N ALA A 445 -2.32 11.45 2.83
CA ALA A 445 -1.44 11.36 1.67
C ALA A 445 -0.67 10.04 1.69
N THR A 446 -0.43 9.46 0.52
CA THR A 446 0.11 8.09 0.42
C THR A 446 1.52 7.84 0.99
N PRO A 447 2.47 8.79 1.19
CA PRO A 447 3.79 8.40 1.74
C PRO A 447 3.60 7.78 3.13
N TYR A 448 3.94 6.49 3.32
CA TYR A 448 3.34 5.69 4.39
C TYR A 448 4.29 5.15 5.46
N ILE A 449 5.59 5.25 5.26
CA ILE A 449 6.58 4.76 6.24
C ILE A 449 7.14 5.88 7.13
N PHE A 450 6.83 7.16 6.85
CA PHE A 450 7.50 8.32 7.46
C PHE A 450 6.76 8.86 8.69
N THR A 451 6.99 8.20 9.82
CA THR A 451 6.46 8.59 11.12
C THR A 451 7.60 8.79 12.12
N PHE A 452 7.82 10.04 12.55
CA PHE A 452 8.87 10.35 13.53
C PHE A 452 8.32 10.23 14.95
N LYS A 453 8.52 9.05 15.54
CA LYS A 453 8.11 8.75 16.91
C LYS A 453 9.00 9.50 17.89
N MET A 454 8.42 10.22 18.82
CA MET A 454 9.15 10.97 19.85
C MET A 454 9.03 10.30 21.22
N TYR A 455 7.83 9.83 21.56
CA TYR A 455 7.55 9.15 22.80
C TYR A 455 6.53 8.04 22.58
N ASP A 456 6.83 6.88 23.14
CA ASP A 456 6.10 5.66 22.84
C ASP A 456 5.61 4.94 24.10
N TRP A 457 5.33 5.70 25.16
CA TRP A 457 4.76 5.17 26.41
C TRP A 457 5.60 4.07 27.07
N LEU A 458 6.91 4.04 26.78
CA LEU A 458 7.85 2.98 27.19
C LEU A 458 7.41 1.58 26.73
N GLN A 459 6.61 1.48 25.68
CA GLN A 459 6.24 0.21 25.07
C GLN A 459 7.49 -0.50 24.52
N LYS A 460 7.47 -1.82 24.63
CA LYS A 460 8.55 -2.69 24.17
C LYS A 460 8.12 -3.42 22.90
N ASP A 461 9.07 -3.74 22.05
CA ASP A 461 8.85 -4.66 20.94
C ASP A 461 8.61 -6.10 21.45
N ALA A 462 8.32 -7.01 20.52
CA ALA A 462 8.11 -8.42 20.83
C ALA A 462 9.34 -9.13 21.44
N GLN A 463 10.53 -8.53 21.32
CA GLN A 463 11.79 -9.01 21.88
C GLN A 463 12.11 -8.36 23.23
N GLY A 464 11.28 -7.43 23.71
CA GLY A 464 11.45 -6.75 24.98
C GLY A 464 12.36 -5.52 24.93
N ASN A 465 12.78 -5.08 23.74
CA ASN A 465 13.60 -3.89 23.55
C ASN A 465 12.74 -2.62 23.44
N PRO A 466 13.26 -1.44 23.82
CA PRO A 466 12.62 -0.17 23.49
C PRO A 466 12.44 -0.03 21.98
N ARG A 467 11.27 0.46 21.54
CA ARG A 467 11.05 0.71 20.12
C ARG A 467 11.89 1.89 19.63
N PRO A 468 12.31 1.88 18.35
CA PRO A 468 13.01 3.02 17.76
C PRO A 468 12.20 4.32 17.85
N ILE A 469 12.89 5.41 18.13
CA ILE A 469 12.38 6.78 18.17
C ILE A 469 13.28 7.68 17.33
N ASN A 470 12.75 8.81 16.90
CA ASN A 470 13.37 9.71 15.94
C ASN A 470 13.23 11.17 16.41
N ILE A 471 13.65 11.46 17.64
CA ILE A 471 13.54 12.80 18.24
C ILE A 471 14.18 13.86 17.34
N ASP A 472 15.39 13.62 16.82
CA ASP A 472 16.07 14.61 15.97
C ASP A 472 15.31 14.87 14.67
N HIS A 473 14.82 13.83 13.98
CA HIS A 473 13.98 14.02 12.79
C HIS A 473 12.69 14.77 13.14
N ALA A 474 12.04 14.43 14.26
CA ALA A 474 10.83 15.12 14.70
C ALA A 474 11.09 16.61 14.93
N PHE A 475 12.15 16.98 15.65
CA PHE A 475 12.47 18.38 15.97
C PHE A 475 12.84 19.22 14.76
N HIS A 476 13.31 18.62 13.66
CA HIS A 476 13.46 19.33 12.38
C HIS A 476 12.13 19.64 11.68
N ASN A 477 11.03 19.02 12.11
CA ASN A 477 9.74 19.06 11.41
C ASN A 477 8.60 19.65 12.25
N LEU A 478 8.66 19.55 13.58
CA LEU A 478 7.62 20.06 14.47
C LEU A 478 7.31 21.54 14.22
N ASP A 479 6.03 21.86 14.12
CA ASP A 479 5.53 23.23 14.14
C ASP A 479 5.02 23.59 15.53
N PHE A 480 5.88 24.25 16.30
CA PHE A 480 5.56 24.68 17.67
C PHE A 480 4.51 25.81 17.73
N GLU A 481 4.15 26.43 16.59
CA GLU A 481 3.07 27.43 16.55
C GLU A 481 1.67 26.80 16.47
N ARG A 482 1.58 25.47 16.35
CA ARG A 482 0.32 24.70 16.42
C ARG A 482 -0.01 24.41 17.88
N LYS A 483 -0.33 25.47 18.64
CA LYS A 483 -0.47 25.45 20.10
C LYS A 483 -1.72 26.19 20.61
N GLY A 484 -2.10 25.91 21.85
CA GLY A 484 -3.21 26.57 22.55
C GLY A 484 -4.56 26.52 21.84
N ALA A 485 -5.33 27.59 21.95
CA ALA A 485 -6.70 27.69 21.43
C ALA A 485 -6.78 27.44 19.91
N ARG A 486 -5.74 27.85 19.18
CA ARG A 486 -5.60 27.67 17.74
C ARG A 486 -5.79 26.21 17.31
N VAL A 487 -5.36 25.25 18.14
CA VAL A 487 -5.49 23.82 17.83
C VAL A 487 -6.96 23.41 17.72
N ALA A 488 -7.79 23.83 18.68
CA ALA A 488 -9.22 23.49 18.67
C ALA A 488 -9.97 24.17 17.52
N GLU A 489 -9.52 25.36 17.11
CA GLU A 489 -10.16 26.19 16.08
C GLU A 489 -9.78 25.77 14.65
N GLU A 490 -8.53 25.38 14.41
CA GLU A 490 -7.99 25.11 13.07
C GLU A 490 -7.77 23.63 12.77
N PHE A 491 -7.62 22.77 13.78
CA PHE A 491 -7.21 21.37 13.62
C PHE A 491 -8.29 20.36 13.97
N ILE A 492 -9.49 20.83 14.34
CA ILE A 492 -10.66 20.00 14.56
C ILE A 492 -11.73 20.44 13.56
N SER A 493 -12.06 19.57 12.60
CA SER A 493 -13.03 19.91 11.57
C SER A 493 -14.43 20.08 12.15
N VAL A 494 -15.04 21.23 11.89
CA VAL A 494 -16.44 21.51 12.22
C VAL A 494 -17.32 21.15 11.02
N PRO A 495 -18.21 20.13 11.13
CA PRO A 495 -19.06 19.71 10.02
C PRO A 495 -20.01 20.84 9.57
N LYS A 496 -20.15 21.02 8.25
CA LYS A 496 -21.04 22.02 7.64
C LYS A 496 -21.98 21.34 6.64
N LEU A 497 -23.26 21.69 6.66
CA LEU A 497 -24.18 21.26 5.61
C LEU A 497 -23.75 21.92 4.29
N LEU A 498 -23.42 21.11 3.29
CA LEU A 498 -23.03 21.57 1.96
C LEU A 498 -24.23 21.56 1.02
N ASP A 499 -24.99 20.47 1.02
CA ASP A 499 -26.15 20.27 0.16
C ASP A 499 -27.15 19.28 0.77
N GLN A 500 -28.41 19.31 0.33
CA GLN A 500 -29.44 18.37 0.75
C GLN A 500 -30.57 18.21 -0.27
N GLY A 501 -31.19 17.04 -0.26
CA GLY A 501 -32.38 16.73 -1.04
C GLY A 501 -33.34 15.83 -0.27
N GLN A 502 -34.25 15.18 -0.99
CA GLN A 502 -35.22 14.28 -0.38
C GLN A 502 -34.53 13.02 0.15
N GLY A 503 -34.40 12.92 1.48
CA GLY A 503 -33.83 11.74 2.15
C GLY A 503 -32.31 11.61 2.03
N TRP A 504 -31.60 12.68 1.66
CA TRP A 504 -30.14 12.72 1.65
C TRP A 504 -29.60 14.11 1.97
N LYS A 505 -28.37 14.16 2.49
CA LYS A 505 -27.58 15.39 2.65
C LYS A 505 -26.09 15.10 2.48
N VAL A 506 -25.36 16.13 2.04
CA VAL A 506 -23.91 16.15 1.94
C VAL A 506 -23.38 17.08 3.03
N VAL A 507 -22.55 16.54 3.91
CA VAL A 507 -21.89 17.29 4.97
C VAL A 507 -20.42 17.47 4.58
N HIS A 508 -19.97 18.71 4.48
CA HIS A 508 -18.55 19.04 4.31
C HIS A 508 -17.84 18.89 5.66
N LEU A 509 -16.78 18.08 5.69
CA LEU A 509 -15.83 17.98 6.80
C LEU A 509 -14.56 18.71 6.35
N PRO A 510 -14.48 20.04 6.52
CA PRO A 510 -13.41 20.84 5.95
C PRO A 510 -12.05 20.37 6.46
N THR A 511 -11.16 20.10 5.52
CA THR A 511 -9.75 19.77 5.78
C THR A 511 -8.89 21.02 5.99
N HIS A 512 -7.67 20.85 6.52
CA HIS A 512 -6.74 21.96 6.72
C HIS A 512 -6.31 22.55 5.37
N ALA A 513 -5.95 23.83 5.34
CA ALA A 513 -5.52 24.51 4.11
C ALA A 513 -4.27 23.86 3.46
N GLU A 514 -3.44 23.22 4.27
CA GLU A 514 -2.24 22.49 3.82
C GLU A 514 -2.57 21.10 3.22
N HIS A 515 -3.75 20.53 3.50
CA HIS A 515 -4.16 19.26 2.90
C HIS A 515 -4.52 19.46 1.42
N TYR A 516 -3.98 18.62 0.54
CA TYR A 516 -4.33 18.64 -0.88
C TYR A 516 -5.62 17.87 -1.23
N TYR A 517 -6.19 17.16 -0.27
CA TYR A 517 -7.46 16.44 -0.40
C TYR A 517 -8.52 17.05 0.51
N ASP A 518 -9.79 16.76 0.25
CA ASP A 518 -10.92 17.19 1.06
C ASP A 518 -11.88 16.03 1.36
N VAL A 519 -12.74 16.21 2.37
CA VAL A 519 -13.59 15.13 2.88
C VAL A 519 -15.04 15.58 2.96
N HIS A 520 -15.93 14.80 2.32
CA HIS A 520 -17.37 14.92 2.47
C HIS A 520 -17.91 13.68 3.17
N ARG A 521 -19.00 13.85 3.92
CA ARG A 521 -19.83 12.76 4.45
C ARG A 521 -21.20 12.80 3.78
N LEU A 522 -21.54 11.74 3.07
CA LEU A 522 -22.83 11.54 2.43
C LEU A 522 -23.73 10.82 3.43
N GLU A 523 -24.86 11.43 3.82
CA GLU A 523 -25.84 10.81 4.72
C GLU A 523 -27.15 10.65 3.97
N PHE A 524 -27.71 9.43 3.92
CA PHE A 524 -28.92 9.16 3.14
C PHE A 524 -29.75 7.99 3.67
N ASP A 525 -31.06 8.07 3.45
CA ASP A 525 -32.03 7.06 3.84
C ASP A 525 -32.29 6.05 2.71
N SER A 526 -32.33 6.52 1.46
CA SER A 526 -32.66 5.71 0.27
C SER A 526 -31.52 5.67 -0.75
N SER A 527 -31.18 6.80 -1.35
CA SER A 527 -30.08 6.88 -2.30
C SER A 527 -29.57 8.30 -2.50
N ILE A 528 -28.34 8.41 -3.00
CA ILE A 528 -27.74 9.67 -3.45
C ILE A 528 -27.02 9.45 -4.78
N GLU A 529 -27.21 10.38 -5.72
CA GLU A 529 -26.48 10.42 -6.99
C GLU A 529 -25.31 11.39 -6.87
N VAL A 530 -24.15 11.00 -7.38
CA VAL A 530 -22.91 11.79 -7.27
C VAL A 530 -22.25 11.87 -8.63
N GLN A 531 -21.98 13.09 -9.08
CA GLN A 531 -21.04 13.37 -10.17
C GLN A 531 -19.62 13.38 -9.60
N ASN A 532 -18.67 12.81 -10.32
CA ASN A 532 -17.27 12.83 -9.90
C ASN A 532 -16.45 13.95 -10.55
N ASP A 533 -17.01 14.65 -11.55
CA ASP A 533 -16.40 15.81 -12.21
C ASP A 533 -14.94 15.59 -12.64
N ASN A 534 -14.63 14.41 -13.17
CA ASN A 534 -13.28 14.01 -13.59
C ASN A 534 -12.25 13.93 -12.45
N VAL A 535 -12.73 13.70 -11.22
CA VAL A 535 -11.92 13.49 -10.01
C VAL A 535 -12.14 12.07 -9.47
N CYS A 536 -11.08 11.44 -8.99
CA CYS A 536 -11.16 10.16 -8.30
C CYS A 536 -11.76 10.34 -6.90
N HIS A 537 -12.71 9.49 -6.52
CA HIS A 537 -13.26 9.44 -5.16
C HIS A 537 -12.84 8.16 -4.45
N ILE A 538 -12.42 8.27 -3.19
CA ILE A 538 -12.19 7.15 -2.28
C ILE A 538 -13.31 7.19 -1.24
N LEU A 539 -14.03 6.09 -1.08
CA LEU A 539 -15.22 6.03 -0.25
C LEU A 539 -15.18 4.87 0.75
N MET A 540 -15.83 5.06 1.89
CA MET A 540 -16.06 4.00 2.86
C MET A 540 -17.45 4.13 3.49
N LEU A 541 -18.15 3.01 3.66
CA LEU A 541 -19.37 2.96 4.45
C LEU A 541 -19.02 3.02 5.95
N VAL A 542 -19.31 4.15 6.60
CA VAL A 542 -18.93 4.43 7.99
C VAL A 542 -20.11 4.40 8.97
N GLU A 543 -21.35 4.28 8.48
CA GLU A 543 -22.52 3.96 9.29
C GLU A 543 -23.57 3.25 8.42
N GLY A 544 -24.22 2.24 8.96
CA GLY A 544 -25.05 1.30 8.18
C GLY A 544 -24.43 -0.09 8.17
N THR A 545 -25.05 -1.02 7.43
CA THR A 545 -24.52 -2.38 7.30
C THR A 545 -24.01 -2.69 5.90
N CYS A 546 -24.72 -2.23 4.87
CA CYS A 546 -24.38 -2.46 3.48
C CYS A 546 -24.99 -1.36 2.59
N ILE A 547 -24.32 -1.03 1.49
CA ILE A 547 -24.84 -0.20 0.41
C ILE A 547 -24.57 -0.86 -0.93
N GLN A 548 -25.34 -0.47 -1.94
CA GLN A 548 -25.07 -0.80 -3.33
C GLN A 548 -24.57 0.44 -4.09
N VAL A 549 -23.50 0.28 -4.86
CA VAL A 549 -22.96 1.27 -5.79
C VAL A 549 -23.39 0.87 -7.19
N ILE A 550 -24.07 1.78 -7.89
CA ILE A 550 -24.49 1.60 -9.29
C ILE A 550 -23.73 2.59 -10.15
N THR A 551 -22.96 2.11 -11.12
CA THR A 551 -22.17 2.94 -12.06
C THR A 551 -22.92 3.24 -13.34
N ALA A 552 -22.39 4.15 -14.17
CA ALA A 552 -23.06 4.63 -15.38
C ALA A 552 -23.41 3.54 -16.42
N ASP A 553 -22.69 2.42 -16.42
CA ASP A 553 -22.95 1.24 -17.26
C ASP A 553 -24.07 0.33 -16.70
N GLY A 554 -24.66 0.68 -15.56
CA GLY A 554 -25.67 -0.10 -14.85
C GLY A 554 -25.10 -1.24 -13.99
N SER A 555 -23.76 -1.42 -13.96
CA SER A 555 -23.12 -2.39 -13.07
C SER A 555 -23.39 -2.03 -11.61
N ALA A 556 -23.70 -3.03 -10.79
CA ALA A 556 -24.01 -2.86 -9.38
C ALA A 556 -23.06 -3.69 -8.51
N SER A 557 -22.44 -3.05 -7.52
CA SER A 557 -21.54 -3.68 -6.55
C SER A 557 -21.99 -3.38 -5.13
N GLU A 558 -21.90 -4.37 -4.24
CA GLU A 558 -22.24 -4.22 -2.83
C GLU A 558 -20.99 -3.95 -2.00
N PHE A 559 -21.11 -3.04 -1.03
CA PHE A 559 -20.05 -2.72 -0.07
C PHE A 559 -20.60 -2.73 1.35
N ASN A 560 -19.95 -3.48 2.22
CA ASN A 560 -20.34 -3.61 3.62
C ASN A 560 -19.71 -2.51 4.48
N TYR A 561 -20.21 -2.40 5.70
CA TYR A 561 -19.67 -1.50 6.70
C TYR A 561 -18.16 -1.69 6.86
N ALA A 562 -17.43 -0.57 6.96
CA ALA A 562 -15.97 -0.49 7.04
C ALA A 562 -15.20 -0.93 5.78
N GLU A 563 -15.86 -1.27 4.68
CA GLU A 563 -15.18 -1.54 3.41
C GLU A 563 -14.90 -0.25 2.64
N THR A 564 -13.66 -0.08 2.20
CA THR A 564 -13.26 1.01 1.32
C THR A 564 -13.45 0.63 -0.15
N PHE A 565 -13.83 1.58 -1.01
CA PHE A 565 -13.88 1.40 -2.45
C PHE A 565 -13.53 2.68 -3.20
N ILE A 566 -13.07 2.53 -4.44
CA ILE A 566 -12.61 3.62 -5.29
C ILE A 566 -13.59 3.77 -6.46
N ILE A 567 -14.02 5.01 -6.68
CA ILE A 567 -14.69 5.43 -7.91
C ILE A 567 -13.69 6.27 -8.72
N PRO A 568 -13.09 5.70 -9.77
CA PRO A 568 -12.25 6.43 -10.73
C PRO A 568 -12.92 7.68 -11.30
N ALA A 569 -12.10 8.63 -11.76
CA ALA A 569 -12.57 9.73 -12.60
C ALA A 569 -13.32 9.23 -13.85
N GLY A 570 -12.87 8.13 -14.46
CA GLY A 570 -13.47 7.51 -15.64
C GLY A 570 -14.90 6.99 -15.44
N ALA A 571 -15.36 6.80 -14.20
CA ALA A 571 -16.73 6.37 -13.90
C ALA A 571 -17.79 7.46 -14.19
N ARG A 572 -17.37 8.74 -14.18
CA ARG A 572 -18.17 9.97 -14.38
C ARG A 572 -19.24 10.24 -13.33
N ASN A 573 -20.09 9.26 -13.06
CA ASN A 573 -21.14 9.32 -12.05
C ASN A 573 -21.44 7.95 -11.47
N TYR A 574 -22.08 7.97 -10.31
CA TYR A 574 -22.52 6.78 -9.62
C TYR A 574 -23.69 7.12 -8.69
N ARG A 575 -24.47 6.09 -8.36
CA ARG A 575 -25.55 6.17 -7.38
C ARG A 575 -25.26 5.23 -6.23
N LEU A 576 -25.30 5.76 -5.00
CA LEU A 576 -25.25 4.97 -3.79
C LEU A 576 -26.68 4.68 -3.35
N VAL A 577 -26.98 3.42 -3.06
CA VAL A 577 -28.31 2.96 -2.65
C VAL A 577 -28.20 2.28 -1.30
N ASN A 578 -28.99 2.74 -0.34
CA ASN A 578 -29.15 2.10 0.95
C ASN A 578 -30.06 0.89 0.77
N THR A 579 -29.54 -0.29 1.09
CA THR A 579 -30.29 -1.56 1.01
C THR A 579 -30.93 -1.92 2.35
N THR A 580 -30.91 -0.99 3.32
CA THR A 580 -31.30 -1.21 4.72
C THR A 580 -32.39 -0.22 5.16
N ASN A 581 -32.99 -0.47 6.34
CA ASN A 581 -34.05 0.38 6.90
C ASN A 581 -33.53 1.50 7.82
N HIS A 582 -32.22 1.67 7.93
CA HIS A 582 -31.60 2.68 8.79
C HIS A 582 -30.79 3.66 7.95
N PRO A 583 -30.72 4.95 8.33
CA PRO A 583 -29.88 5.92 7.64
C PRO A 583 -28.43 5.44 7.59
N VAL A 584 -27.77 5.65 6.46
CA VAL A 584 -26.36 5.29 6.27
C VAL A 584 -25.48 6.53 6.12
N LYS A 585 -24.19 6.37 6.40
CA LYS A 585 -23.18 7.42 6.22
C LYS A 585 -22.01 6.86 5.43
N VAL A 586 -21.60 7.58 4.39
CA VAL A 586 -20.44 7.23 3.56
C VAL A 586 -19.46 8.39 3.59
N ILE A 587 -18.21 8.11 3.97
CA ILE A 587 -17.14 9.09 3.82
C ILE A 587 -16.66 9.06 2.38
N LYS A 588 -16.41 10.24 1.82
CA LYS A 588 -15.90 10.47 0.47
C LYS A 588 -14.70 11.41 0.55
N ALA A 589 -13.50 10.89 0.35
CA ALA A 589 -12.28 11.66 0.19
C ALA A 589 -11.96 11.83 -1.30
N PHE A 590 -11.45 13.00 -1.66
CA PHE A 590 -11.09 13.33 -3.04
C PHE A 590 -10.04 14.43 -3.07
N LEU A 591 -9.29 14.54 -4.16
CA LEU A 591 -8.32 15.61 -4.33
C LEU A 591 -9.03 16.95 -4.57
N LYS A 592 -8.53 18.02 -3.93
CA LYS A 592 -9.01 19.39 -4.17
C LYS A 592 -8.72 19.81 -5.61
N SER A 593 -9.57 20.66 -6.18
CA SER A 593 -9.37 21.09 -7.56
C SER A 593 -8.07 21.86 -7.75
N SER A 594 -7.61 21.90 -8.99
CA SER A 594 -6.46 22.68 -9.46
C SER A 594 -6.40 24.13 -8.92
N GLU A 595 -7.55 24.81 -8.87
CA GLU A 595 -7.68 26.20 -8.42
C GLU A 595 -7.55 26.33 -6.91
N GLN A 596 -8.12 25.38 -6.17
CA GLN A 596 -8.04 25.28 -4.71
C GLN A 596 -6.62 24.88 -4.24
N GLN A 597 -5.84 24.23 -5.10
CA GLN A 597 -4.45 23.86 -4.83
C GLN A 597 -3.42 24.89 -5.31
N SER A 598 -3.81 26.04 -5.87
CA SER A 598 -2.88 27.00 -6.49
C SER A 598 -1.73 27.46 -5.57
N GLY A 599 -1.98 27.63 -4.26
CA GLY A 599 -0.92 27.93 -3.29
C GLY A 599 -0.04 26.74 -2.86
N LEU A 600 -0.53 25.50 -3.04
CA LEU A 600 0.22 24.26 -2.75
C LEU A 600 1.05 23.80 -3.96
N ARG A 601 0.56 24.05 -5.19
CA ARG A 601 1.21 23.66 -6.45
C ARG A 601 2.64 24.18 -6.57
N ASP A 602 2.92 25.41 -6.18
CA ASP A 602 4.27 25.98 -6.24
C ASP A 602 5.28 25.22 -5.35
N SER A 603 4.81 24.51 -4.33
CA SER A 603 5.65 23.68 -3.45
C SER A 603 5.86 22.24 -3.95
N TYR A 604 4.89 21.68 -4.70
CA TYR A 604 4.94 20.31 -5.21
C TYR A 604 5.41 20.19 -6.69
N VAL A 605 5.25 21.24 -7.51
CA VAL A 605 5.50 21.21 -8.97
C VAL A 605 6.94 21.60 -9.36
N ASN A 606 7.66 22.35 -8.53
CA ASN A 606 8.98 22.90 -8.83
C ASN A 606 10.14 21.88 -8.98
N ASN A 607 9.86 20.58 -9.08
CA ASN A 607 10.89 19.54 -9.25
C ASN A 607 10.54 18.43 -10.25
N GLN A 608 9.54 18.63 -11.13
CA GLN A 608 9.32 17.72 -12.28
C GLN A 608 10.27 17.98 -13.48
N GLY A 609 11.38 18.70 -13.28
CA GLY A 609 12.35 19.00 -14.35
C GLY A 609 13.52 18.03 -14.36
N GLY A 610 13.53 17.09 -15.32
CA GLY A 610 14.67 16.19 -15.51
C GLY A 610 14.62 15.23 -16.70
N ASP A 611 13.77 15.45 -17.72
CA ASP A 611 13.92 14.76 -19.01
C ASP A 611 15.10 15.41 -19.77
N GLY A 612 16.31 15.09 -19.32
CA GLY A 612 17.55 15.50 -19.98
C GLY A 612 17.80 14.66 -21.21
N LYS A 613 17.19 15.05 -22.34
CA LYS A 613 17.90 14.98 -23.62
C LYS A 613 18.93 16.11 -23.62
N ASP A 614 20.18 15.74 -23.42
CA ASP A 614 21.35 16.23 -24.16
C ASP A 614 22.47 15.18 -24.07
#